data_AF-A0A7W5KX99-F1
#
_entry.id   AF-A0A7W5KX99-F1
#
_cell.length_a   1.000
_cell.length_b   1.000
_cell.length_c   1.000
_cell.angle_alpha   90.00
_cell.angle_beta   90.00
_cell.angle_gamma   90.00
#
_symmetry.space_group_name_H-M   'P 1'
#
loop_
_entity.id
_entity.type
_entity.pdbx_description
1 polymer ?
#
loop_
_entity_poly.entity_id
_entity_poly.type
_entity_poly.pdbx_seq_one_letter_code
_entity_poly.pdbx_strand_id
1 'polypeptide(L)'
;MNTQTTPSPQFYLTAPATCPYLPHEMERKVFTHLVGPRAAEMNDILTQGGFRRSQNIAYRPACEACRACVSVRILAQEFEPTKSMKRVLAANSDVISTEFAAQPSSEQYSLFRRYLDYRHQQGGMSDMTVLDYAIMVEDTHVNTKIIEYRRREEGSGLETRPKGELLAAALTDTMSDGLSMVYSYFNPDLDRRSLGTFMILDHVRRTKALGLPHVYLGYWVQGSRKMDYKTRFQPQEHLTPRGWERFDPSSLQDDPQD
;
A
#
# COMPACT_ATOMS: atom_id res chain seq x y z
N MET A 1 -8.55 -36.43 19.61
CA MET A 1 -8.21 -35.00 19.68
C MET A 1 -6.83 -34.83 19.08
N ASN A 2 -6.73 -34.52 17.79
CA ASN A 2 -5.44 -34.25 17.15
C ASN A 2 -5.16 -32.76 17.26
N THR A 3 -4.45 -32.37 18.31
CA THR A 3 -3.75 -31.09 18.39
C THR A 3 -2.64 -31.09 17.35
N GLN A 4 -2.97 -30.71 16.11
CA GLN A 4 -1.94 -30.27 15.17
C GLN A 4 -1.36 -28.97 15.71
N THR A 5 -0.27 -29.07 16.46
CA THR A 5 0.66 -27.97 16.70
C THR A 5 0.98 -27.35 15.35
N THR A 6 0.47 -26.13 15.14
CA THR A 6 0.75 -25.37 13.94
C THR A 6 2.25 -25.06 13.92
N PRO A 7 2.99 -25.34 12.83
CA PRO A 7 4.38 -24.92 12.76
C PRO A 7 4.43 -23.40 12.89
N SER A 8 5.17 -22.90 13.88
CA SER A 8 5.44 -21.47 14.02
C SER A 8 6.08 -20.94 12.73
N PRO A 9 5.75 -19.71 12.29
CA PRO A 9 6.32 -19.16 11.07
C PRO A 9 7.84 -19.08 11.20
N GLN A 10 8.55 -19.58 10.18
CA GLN A 10 9.99 -19.45 10.10
C GLN A 10 10.32 -18.04 9.59
N PHE A 11 11.20 -17.35 10.30
CA PHE A 11 11.69 -16.03 9.91
C PHE A 11 13.10 -16.13 9.37
N TYR A 12 13.33 -15.45 8.26
CA TYR A 12 14.61 -15.34 7.59
C TYR A 12 15.07 -13.88 7.61
N LEU A 13 16.38 -13.66 7.52
CA LEU A 13 16.98 -12.33 7.56
C LEU A 13 17.81 -12.13 6.29
N THR A 14 17.58 -11.03 5.58
CA THR A 14 18.36 -10.71 4.39
C THR A 14 19.80 -10.32 4.74
N ALA A 15 20.69 -10.47 3.76
CA ALA A 15 21.99 -9.80 3.79
C ALA A 15 21.79 -8.26 3.80
N PRO A 16 22.72 -7.50 4.38
CA PRO A 16 22.71 -6.04 4.29
C PRO A 16 22.78 -5.56 2.84
N ALA A 17 22.00 -4.54 2.51
CA ALA A 17 22.02 -3.83 1.22
C ALA A 17 21.89 -2.32 1.44
N THR A 18 22.19 -1.50 0.43
CA THR A 18 21.97 -0.04 0.51
C THR A 18 20.48 0.26 0.71
N CYS A 19 20.15 1.14 1.67
CA CYS A 19 18.78 1.54 1.91
C CYS A 19 18.21 2.32 0.71
N PRO A 20 17.03 1.95 0.19
CA PRO A 20 16.42 2.62 -0.96
C PRO A 20 15.83 4.00 -0.61
N TYR A 21 15.71 4.32 0.68
CA TYR A 21 15.08 5.55 1.16
C TYR A 21 16.07 6.59 1.70
N LEU A 22 17.16 6.13 2.33
CA LEU A 22 18.15 6.96 3.01
C LEU A 22 19.56 6.59 2.48
N PRO A 23 20.21 7.44 1.66
CA PRO A 23 21.43 7.09 0.93
C PRO A 23 22.63 6.64 1.77
N HIS A 24 22.67 6.98 3.06
CA HIS A 24 23.77 6.66 3.98
C HIS A 24 23.45 5.51 4.95
N GLU A 25 22.27 4.90 4.80
CA GLU A 25 21.83 3.81 5.67
C GLU A 25 21.92 2.46 4.96
N MET A 26 22.08 1.40 5.76
CA MET A 26 21.99 0.03 5.29
C MET A 26 20.64 -0.57 5.68
N GLU A 27 19.99 -1.25 4.74
CA GLU A 27 18.77 -2.00 5.01
C GLU A 27 19.04 -3.49 5.24
N ARG A 28 18.25 -4.06 6.15
CA ARG A 28 18.03 -5.50 6.31
C ARG A 28 16.55 -5.73 6.53
N LYS A 29 16.05 -6.89 6.11
CA LYS A 29 14.64 -7.26 6.27
C LYS A 29 14.55 -8.62 6.94
N VAL A 30 13.72 -8.72 7.97
CA VAL A 30 13.20 -10.01 8.42
C VAL A 30 11.97 -10.33 7.58
N PHE A 31 11.84 -11.57 7.09
CA PHE A 31 10.68 -11.97 6.30
C PHE A 31 10.25 -13.41 6.60
N THR A 32 9.00 -13.73 6.25
CA THR A 32 8.42 -15.07 6.32
C THR A 32 7.48 -15.29 5.14
N HIS A 33 7.18 -16.54 4.83
CA HIS A 33 6.25 -16.91 3.75
C HIS A 33 4.81 -16.97 4.26
N LEU A 34 3.90 -16.39 3.47
CA LEU A 34 2.46 -16.44 3.64
C LEU A 34 1.87 -17.46 2.68
N VAL A 35 1.86 -18.73 3.10
CA VAL A 35 1.41 -19.86 2.26
C VAL A 35 0.33 -20.67 2.96
N GLY A 36 -0.57 -21.23 2.15
CA GLY A 36 -1.64 -22.11 2.61
C GLY A 36 -2.83 -21.38 3.25
N PRO A 37 -3.78 -22.14 3.84
CA PRO A 37 -5.11 -21.64 4.19
C PRO A 37 -5.12 -20.62 5.33
N ARG A 38 -4.06 -20.53 6.13
CA ARG A 38 -3.93 -19.56 7.25
C ARG A 38 -3.15 -18.31 6.89
N ALA A 39 -2.76 -18.13 5.62
CA ALA A 39 -1.97 -16.99 5.18
C ALA A 39 -2.67 -15.65 5.45
N ALA A 40 -4.00 -15.57 5.31
CA ALA A 40 -4.77 -14.37 5.62
C ALA A 40 -4.72 -14.01 7.12
N GLU A 41 -4.99 -14.96 8.01
CA GLU A 41 -4.88 -14.77 9.47
C GLU A 41 -3.45 -14.37 9.89
N MET A 42 -2.44 -15.03 9.31
CA MET A 42 -1.05 -14.70 9.55
C MET A 42 -0.70 -13.28 9.08
N ASN A 43 -1.19 -12.87 7.91
CA ASN A 43 -0.98 -11.53 7.38
C ASN A 43 -1.58 -10.45 8.31
N ASP A 44 -2.77 -10.69 8.84
CA ASP A 44 -3.42 -9.79 9.80
C ASP A 44 -2.54 -9.61 11.06
N ILE A 45 -2.10 -10.72 11.67
CA ILE A 45 -1.25 -10.69 12.87
C ILE A 45 0.09 -9.99 12.59
N LEU A 46 0.76 -10.34 11.48
CA LEU A 46 2.06 -9.77 11.14
C LEU A 46 1.95 -8.28 10.81
N THR A 47 0.88 -7.85 10.16
CA THR A 47 0.65 -6.43 9.84
C THR A 47 0.48 -5.59 11.12
N GLN A 48 -0.17 -6.13 12.16
CA GLN A 48 -0.22 -5.48 13.49
C GLN A 48 1.18 -5.35 14.10
N GLY A 49 2.06 -6.33 13.88
CA GLY A 49 3.48 -6.33 14.27
C GLY A 49 4.40 -5.49 13.37
N GLY A 50 3.82 -4.73 12.43
CA GLY A 50 4.54 -3.83 11.55
C GLY A 50 5.13 -4.48 10.31
N PHE A 51 4.77 -5.71 9.97
CA PHE A 51 5.15 -6.30 8.69
C PHE A 51 4.33 -5.69 7.55
N ARG A 52 4.87 -5.77 6.34
CA ARG A 52 4.17 -5.48 5.08
C ARG A 52 4.28 -6.68 4.16
N ARG A 53 3.31 -6.83 3.27
CA ARG A 53 3.30 -7.90 2.28
C ARG A 53 3.91 -7.46 0.95
N SER A 54 4.55 -8.40 0.27
CA SER A 54 4.88 -8.34 -1.15
C SER A 54 4.78 -9.77 -1.69
N GLN A 55 3.96 -10.02 -2.73
CA GLN A 55 3.71 -11.39 -3.22
C GLN A 55 3.30 -12.32 -2.06
N ASN A 56 3.89 -13.51 -1.98
CA ASN A 56 3.67 -14.50 -0.95
C ASN A 56 4.58 -14.33 0.29
N ILE A 57 5.23 -13.18 0.48
CA ILE A 57 6.06 -12.91 1.68
C ILE A 57 5.53 -11.73 2.50
N ALA A 58 5.68 -11.83 3.82
CA ALA A 58 5.56 -10.72 4.75
C ALA A 58 6.96 -10.33 5.24
N TYR A 59 7.27 -9.03 5.26
CA TYR A 59 8.59 -8.52 5.66
C TYR A 59 8.50 -7.29 6.57
N ARG A 60 9.50 -7.13 7.44
CA ARG A 60 9.71 -5.93 8.26
C ARG A 60 11.17 -5.48 8.21
N PRO A 61 11.45 -4.17 8.17
CA PRO A 61 12.80 -3.65 8.39
C PRO A 61 13.39 -4.18 9.70
N ALA A 62 14.65 -4.58 9.63
CA ALA A 62 15.45 -5.11 10.73
C ALA A 62 16.88 -4.54 10.64
N CYS A 63 16.98 -3.25 10.28
CA CYS A 63 18.25 -2.56 10.15
C CYS A 63 18.98 -2.49 11.51
N GLU A 64 20.31 -2.55 11.50
CA GLU A 64 21.11 -2.59 12.74
C GLU A 64 21.20 -1.22 13.41
N ALA A 65 21.42 -0.16 12.62
CA ALA A 65 21.66 1.20 13.11
C ALA A 65 20.49 2.17 12.91
N CYS A 66 19.44 1.78 12.18
CA CYS A 66 18.37 2.67 11.76
C CYS A 66 16.99 2.16 12.19
N ARG A 67 16.11 3.08 12.62
CA ARG A 67 14.70 2.80 12.98
C ARG A 67 13.70 3.73 12.29
N ALA A 68 14.10 4.37 11.18
CA ALA A 68 13.30 5.40 10.51
C ALA A 68 12.01 4.89 9.84
N CYS A 69 11.94 3.59 9.51
CA CYS A 69 10.77 2.98 8.88
C CYS A 69 9.68 2.67 9.90
N VAL A 70 8.60 3.43 9.88
CA VAL A 70 7.46 3.32 10.80
C VAL A 70 6.22 2.88 10.04
N SER A 71 5.56 1.80 10.47
CA SER A 71 4.28 1.39 9.87
C SER A 71 3.19 2.38 10.27
N VAL A 72 2.39 2.85 9.30
CA VAL A 72 1.32 3.82 9.54
C VAL A 72 -0.03 3.33 9.01
N ARG A 73 -1.09 3.69 9.73
CA ARG A 73 -2.48 3.43 9.34
C ARG A 73 -3.37 4.64 9.61
N ILE A 74 -4.25 4.96 8.67
CA ILE A 74 -5.25 6.02 8.82
C ILE A 74 -6.38 5.48 9.70
N LEU A 75 -6.85 6.29 10.66
CA LEU A 75 -8.10 6.04 11.38
C LEU A 75 -9.27 6.42 10.46
N ALA A 76 -9.74 5.43 9.70
CA ALA A 76 -10.66 5.64 8.59
C ALA A 76 -11.96 6.30 9.05
N GLN A 77 -12.53 5.88 10.18
CA GLN A 77 -13.82 6.37 10.66
C GLN A 77 -13.78 7.84 11.11
N GLU A 78 -12.64 8.31 11.59
CA GLU A 78 -12.41 9.70 12.03
C GLU A 78 -11.89 10.61 10.91
N PHE A 79 -11.54 10.05 9.75
CA PHE A 79 -10.87 10.80 8.69
C PHE A 79 -11.80 11.82 8.04
N GLU A 80 -11.36 13.08 8.01
CA GLU A 80 -12.05 14.16 7.32
C GLU A 80 -11.16 14.80 6.24
N PRO A 81 -11.57 14.79 4.96
CA PRO A 81 -10.77 15.37 3.89
C PRO A 81 -10.50 16.86 4.09
N THR A 82 -9.24 17.26 3.99
CA THR A 82 -8.84 18.67 3.98
C THR A 82 -9.34 19.40 2.72
N LYS A 83 -9.26 20.74 2.70
CA LYS A 83 -9.63 21.54 1.51
C LYS A 83 -8.90 21.10 0.23
N SER A 84 -7.63 20.70 0.32
CA SER A 84 -6.87 20.22 -0.84
C SER A 84 -7.35 18.84 -1.30
N MET A 85 -7.65 17.93 -0.36
CA MET A 85 -8.21 16.62 -0.66
C MET A 85 -9.60 16.71 -1.29
N LYS A 86 -10.45 17.64 -0.82
CA LYS A 86 -11.75 17.94 -1.45
C LYS A 86 -11.59 18.42 -2.90
N ARG A 87 -10.58 19.23 -3.20
CA ARG A 87 -10.24 19.63 -4.58
C ARG A 87 -9.80 18.44 -5.43
N VAL A 88 -9.01 17.52 -4.87
CA VAL A 88 -8.61 16.28 -5.55
C VAL A 88 -9.83 15.41 -5.87
N LEU A 89 -10.77 15.26 -4.93
CA LEU A 89 -12.02 14.53 -5.18
C LEU A 89 -12.84 15.17 -6.30
N ALA A 90 -12.98 16.50 -6.28
CA ALA A 90 -13.70 17.23 -7.33
C ALA A 90 -13.03 17.09 -8.71
N ALA A 91 -11.71 17.13 -8.78
CA ALA A 91 -10.95 16.97 -10.03
C ALA A 91 -11.04 15.56 -10.63
N ASN A 92 -11.54 14.58 -9.88
CA ASN A 92 -11.67 13.19 -10.29
C ASN A 92 -13.12 12.68 -10.18
N SER A 93 -14.11 13.58 -10.23
CA SER A 93 -15.53 13.21 -10.20
C SER A 93 -15.97 12.38 -11.41
N ASP A 94 -15.19 12.45 -12.49
CA ASP A 94 -15.33 11.63 -13.71
C ASP A 94 -14.65 10.26 -13.60
N VAL A 95 -14.11 9.87 -12.45
CA VAL A 95 -13.44 8.58 -12.26
C VAL A 95 -14.37 7.58 -11.56
N ILE A 96 -14.40 6.35 -12.07
CA ILE A 96 -15.12 5.23 -11.49
C ILE A 96 -14.09 4.23 -10.95
N SER A 97 -14.28 3.81 -9.69
CA SER A 97 -13.46 2.78 -9.08
C SER A 97 -14.22 1.46 -8.98
N THR A 98 -13.66 0.38 -9.54
CA THR A 98 -14.28 -0.95 -9.56
C THR A 98 -13.31 -1.97 -8.97
N GLU A 99 -13.82 -2.84 -8.11
CA GLU A 99 -13.04 -3.91 -7.49
C GLU A 99 -13.16 -5.20 -8.31
N PHE A 100 -12.03 -5.86 -8.53
CA PHE A 100 -11.95 -7.15 -9.20
C PHE A 100 -11.17 -8.16 -8.36
N ALA A 101 -11.33 -9.44 -8.72
CA ALA A 101 -10.38 -10.47 -8.29
C ALA A 101 -8.96 -10.08 -8.74
N ALA A 102 -7.94 -10.50 -7.99
CA ALA A 102 -6.55 -10.23 -8.32
C ALA A 102 -6.12 -11.02 -9.55
N GLN A 103 -6.48 -10.50 -10.72
CA GLN A 103 -6.17 -11.04 -12.04
C GLN A 103 -5.46 -9.96 -12.87
N PRO A 104 -4.30 -10.27 -13.46
CA PRO A 104 -3.48 -9.34 -14.20
C PRO A 104 -4.08 -9.15 -15.59
N SER A 105 -3.89 -7.96 -16.15
CA SER A 105 -4.20 -7.67 -17.54
C SER A 105 -3.04 -6.97 -18.24
N SER A 106 -3.01 -7.06 -19.57
CA SER A 106 -2.01 -6.37 -20.38
C SER A 106 -2.12 -4.85 -20.28
N GLU A 107 -3.34 -4.31 -20.14
CA GLU A 107 -3.58 -2.88 -19.93
C GLU A 107 -3.02 -2.42 -18.58
N GLN A 108 -3.29 -3.18 -17.51
CA GLN A 108 -2.74 -2.90 -16.18
C GLN A 108 -1.21 -2.93 -16.20
N TYR A 109 -0.59 -3.92 -16.84
CA TYR A 109 0.86 -4.00 -16.98
C TYR A 109 1.44 -2.80 -17.76
N SER A 110 0.78 -2.39 -18.84
CA SER A 110 1.20 -1.24 -19.65
C SER A 110 1.22 0.05 -18.81
N LEU A 111 0.19 0.26 -17.98
CA LEU A 111 0.13 1.38 -17.05
C LEU A 111 1.19 1.28 -15.95
N PHE A 112 1.38 0.09 -15.39
CA PHE A 112 2.39 -0.20 -14.38
C PHE A 112 3.80 0.12 -14.90
N ARG A 113 4.13 -0.32 -16.12
CA ARG A 113 5.41 -0.05 -16.76
C ARG A 113 5.65 1.45 -16.93
N ARG A 114 4.66 2.18 -17.48
CA ARG A 114 4.74 3.64 -17.62
C ARG A 114 4.98 4.34 -16.29
N TYR A 115 4.29 3.91 -15.24
CA TYR A 115 4.46 4.45 -13.89
C TYR A 115 5.88 4.20 -13.35
N LEU A 116 6.42 3.00 -13.53
CA LEU A 116 7.77 2.65 -13.11
C LEU A 116 8.83 3.47 -13.85
N ASP A 117 8.72 3.61 -15.17
CA ASP A 117 9.68 4.38 -15.97
C ASP A 117 9.71 5.86 -15.56
N TYR A 118 8.59 6.39 -15.06
CA TYR A 118 8.52 7.76 -14.54
C TYR A 118 9.06 7.89 -13.10
N ARG A 119 8.67 7.00 -12.18
CA ARG A 119 9.00 7.12 -10.73
C ARG A 119 10.28 6.40 -10.30
N HIS A 120 10.73 5.40 -11.04
CA HIS A 120 11.74 4.42 -10.63
C HIS A 120 12.85 4.24 -11.67
N GLN A 121 13.31 5.33 -12.31
CA GLN A 121 14.38 5.31 -13.33
C GLN A 121 15.70 4.64 -12.91
N GLN A 122 15.92 4.38 -11.61
CA GLN A 122 17.13 3.75 -11.07
C GLN A 122 16.84 2.73 -9.94
N GLY A 123 15.66 2.09 -9.91
CA GLY A 123 15.30 1.13 -8.87
C GLY A 123 15.10 -0.28 -9.42
N GLY A 124 15.40 -1.32 -8.64
CA GLY A 124 15.30 -2.73 -9.08
C GLY A 124 13.92 -3.23 -9.55
N MET A 125 12.87 -2.42 -9.45
CA MET A 125 11.58 -2.69 -10.07
C MET A 125 11.51 -2.33 -11.55
N SER A 126 12.44 -1.53 -12.09
CA SER A 126 12.46 -1.09 -13.48
C SER A 126 12.64 -2.22 -14.49
N ASP A 127 12.98 -3.43 -14.05
CA ASP A 127 13.23 -4.59 -14.92
C ASP A 127 12.14 -5.66 -14.81
N MET A 128 11.04 -5.37 -14.09
CA MET A 128 9.93 -6.32 -13.95
C MET A 128 9.29 -6.62 -15.30
N THR A 129 9.24 -7.90 -15.63
CA THR A 129 8.58 -8.43 -16.82
C THR A 129 7.07 -8.56 -16.62
N VAL A 130 6.34 -8.84 -17.70
CA VAL A 130 4.90 -9.18 -17.65
C VAL A 130 4.65 -10.36 -16.69
N LEU A 131 5.56 -11.33 -16.67
CA LEU A 131 5.44 -12.51 -15.81
C LEU A 131 5.63 -12.14 -14.33
N ASP A 132 6.61 -11.28 -14.02
CA ASP A 132 6.82 -10.80 -12.65
C ASP A 132 5.61 -9.99 -12.14
N TYR A 133 5.02 -9.19 -13.03
CA TYR A 133 3.77 -8.48 -12.74
C TYR A 133 2.60 -9.44 -12.50
N ALA A 134 2.43 -10.47 -13.35
CA ALA A 134 1.38 -11.46 -13.17
C ALA A 134 1.53 -12.20 -11.83
N ILE A 135 2.74 -12.62 -11.48
CA ILE A 135 3.04 -13.25 -10.18
C ILE A 135 2.74 -12.29 -9.03
N MET A 136 3.10 -11.00 -9.14
CA MET A 136 2.78 -10.00 -8.11
C MET A 136 1.28 -9.87 -7.85
N VAL A 137 0.45 -10.00 -8.88
CA VAL A 137 -1.01 -9.88 -8.78
C VAL A 137 -1.65 -11.19 -8.32
N GLU A 138 -1.30 -12.32 -8.93
CA GLU A 138 -2.00 -13.60 -8.76
C GLU A 138 -1.45 -14.47 -7.62
N ASP A 139 -0.14 -14.46 -7.36
CA ASP A 139 0.49 -15.36 -6.38
C ASP A 139 0.30 -14.83 -4.96
N THR A 140 -0.94 -14.95 -4.47
CA THR A 140 -1.35 -14.52 -3.13
C THR A 140 -2.27 -15.55 -2.50
N HIS A 141 -1.95 -15.92 -1.26
CA HIS A 141 -2.81 -16.73 -0.40
C HIS A 141 -3.61 -15.86 0.59
N VAL A 142 -3.54 -14.53 0.43
CA VAL A 142 -4.28 -13.54 1.22
C VAL A 142 -5.49 -13.06 0.40
N ASN A 143 -6.53 -12.55 1.06
CA ASN A 143 -7.69 -11.97 0.38
C ASN A 143 -7.32 -10.65 -0.32
N THR A 144 -6.74 -10.78 -1.51
CA THR A 144 -6.26 -9.67 -2.32
C THR A 144 -7.24 -9.37 -3.45
N LYS A 145 -7.45 -8.08 -3.68
CA LYS A 145 -8.24 -7.54 -4.78
C LYS A 145 -7.41 -6.53 -5.57
N ILE A 146 -7.81 -6.30 -6.82
CA ILE A 146 -7.32 -5.17 -7.59
C ILE A 146 -8.46 -4.18 -7.80
N ILE A 147 -8.24 -2.93 -7.43
CA ILE A 147 -9.18 -1.83 -7.67
C ILE A 147 -8.67 -1.07 -8.88
N GLU A 148 -9.47 -1.05 -9.94
CA GLU A 148 -9.21 -0.25 -11.14
C GLU A 148 -9.94 1.08 -11.08
N TYR A 149 -9.26 2.14 -11.49
CA TYR A 149 -9.79 3.50 -11.57
C TYR A 149 -9.85 3.91 -13.04
N ARG A 150 -11.05 3.96 -13.60
CA ARG A 150 -11.29 4.25 -15.01
C ARG A 150 -12.00 5.55 -15.22
N ARG A 151 -11.70 6.22 -16.33
CA ARG A 151 -12.47 7.39 -16.76
C ARG A 151 -13.90 6.95 -17.11
N ARG A 152 -14.89 7.66 -16.58
CA ARG A 152 -16.29 7.43 -16.88
C ARG A 152 -16.55 7.69 -18.36
N GLU A 153 -17.15 6.70 -19.01
CA GLU A 153 -17.73 6.81 -20.33
C GLU A 153 -19.25 6.57 -20.27
N GLU A 154 -19.96 6.92 -21.34
CA GLU A 154 -21.39 6.63 -21.46
C GLU A 154 -21.64 5.12 -21.30
N GLY A 155 -22.66 4.75 -20.53
CA GLY A 155 -22.97 3.35 -20.21
C GLY A 155 -22.14 2.74 -19.05
N SER A 156 -21.21 3.48 -18.45
CA SER A 156 -20.46 3.00 -17.28
C SER A 156 -21.41 2.62 -16.12
N GLY A 157 -21.24 1.42 -15.57
CA GLY A 157 -22.08 0.88 -14.49
C GLY A 157 -23.30 0.08 -14.96
N LEU A 158 -23.57 0.03 -16.27
CA LEU A 158 -24.60 -0.83 -16.86
C LEU A 158 -24.01 -2.14 -17.42
N GLU A 159 -22.73 -2.13 -17.77
CA GLU A 159 -22.03 -3.29 -18.34
C GLU A 159 -21.23 -4.07 -17.28
N THR A 160 -21.08 -5.37 -17.50
CA THR A 160 -20.28 -6.25 -16.63
C THR A 160 -18.79 -5.99 -16.71
N ARG A 161 -18.31 -5.43 -17.83
CA ARG A 161 -16.93 -4.98 -18.01
C ARG A 161 -16.88 -3.46 -18.09
N PRO A 162 -16.24 -2.78 -17.13
CA PRO A 162 -16.02 -1.35 -17.19
C PRO A 162 -15.28 -0.95 -18.46
N LYS A 163 -15.77 0.12 -19.10
CA LYS A 163 -15.13 0.80 -20.22
C LYS A 163 -14.38 2.04 -19.74
N GLY A 164 -13.71 2.72 -20.68
CA GLY A 164 -12.89 3.89 -20.41
C GLY A 164 -11.44 3.60 -20.06
N GLU A 165 -10.61 4.61 -20.29
CA GLU A 165 -9.17 4.59 -20.04
C GLU A 165 -8.87 4.22 -18.59
N LEU A 166 -8.00 3.23 -18.39
CA LEU A 166 -7.44 2.90 -17.08
C LEU A 166 -6.46 3.98 -16.63
N LEU A 167 -6.84 4.73 -15.60
CA LEU A 167 -6.07 5.86 -15.07
C LEU A 167 -5.16 5.44 -13.91
N ALA A 168 -5.61 4.50 -13.09
CA ALA A 168 -4.85 4.00 -11.95
C ALA A 168 -5.33 2.60 -11.52
N ALA A 169 -4.49 1.90 -10.76
CA ALA A 169 -4.88 0.67 -10.10
C ALA A 169 -4.18 0.49 -8.75
N ALA A 170 -4.85 -0.21 -7.83
CA ALA A 170 -4.33 -0.53 -6.51
C ALA A 170 -4.56 -2.01 -6.16
N LEU A 171 -3.47 -2.71 -5.83
CA LEU A 171 -3.50 -4.03 -5.22
C LEU A 171 -3.73 -3.86 -3.72
N THR A 172 -4.82 -4.46 -3.24
CA THR A 172 -5.36 -4.20 -1.90
C THR A 172 -5.66 -5.50 -1.19
N ASP A 173 -5.15 -5.66 0.03
CA ASP A 173 -5.57 -6.75 0.90
C ASP A 173 -6.73 -6.31 1.77
N THR A 174 -7.73 -7.18 1.87
CA THR A 174 -8.80 -7.05 2.86
C THR A 174 -8.39 -7.81 4.12
N MET A 175 -8.17 -7.06 5.21
CA MET A 175 -7.82 -7.58 6.52
C MET A 175 -9.03 -7.51 7.45
N SER A 176 -8.97 -8.18 8.60
CA SER A 176 -10.06 -8.17 9.60
C SER A 176 -10.37 -6.77 10.16
N ASP A 177 -9.41 -5.85 10.15
CA ASP A 177 -9.56 -4.50 10.73
C ASP A 177 -9.33 -3.36 9.72
N GLY A 178 -9.22 -3.66 8.42
CA GLY A 178 -8.93 -2.61 7.46
C GLY A 178 -8.59 -3.07 6.05
N LEU A 179 -8.28 -2.08 5.22
CA LEU A 179 -7.73 -2.30 3.87
C LEU A 179 -6.25 -1.97 3.89
N SER A 180 -5.41 -2.85 3.34
CA SER A 180 -3.98 -2.61 3.19
C SER A 180 -3.63 -2.34 1.73
N MET A 181 -3.11 -1.14 1.47
CA MET A 181 -2.64 -0.75 0.14
C MET A 181 -1.26 -1.37 -0.08
N VAL A 182 -1.24 -2.55 -0.70
CA VAL A 182 -0.03 -3.35 -0.96
C VAL A 182 0.84 -2.65 -1.99
N TYR A 183 0.23 -2.29 -3.12
CA TYR A 183 0.90 -1.59 -4.21
C TYR A 183 -0.10 -0.76 -5.00
N SER A 184 0.33 0.39 -5.51
CA SER A 184 -0.52 1.25 -6.33
C SER A 184 0.29 1.95 -7.42
N TYR A 185 -0.31 2.12 -8.59
CA TYR A 185 0.30 2.78 -9.74
C TYR A 185 -0.77 3.55 -10.52
N PHE A 186 -0.35 4.58 -11.24
CA PHE A 186 -1.25 5.49 -11.93
C PHE A 186 -0.58 6.14 -13.14
N ASN A 187 -1.38 6.75 -14.01
CA ASN A 187 -0.90 7.42 -15.19
C ASN A 187 -0.13 8.70 -14.78
N PRO A 188 1.21 8.75 -14.95
CA PRO A 188 2.03 9.88 -14.51
C PRO A 188 1.77 11.15 -15.33
N ASP A 189 1.24 11.02 -16.55
CA ASP A 189 0.93 12.15 -17.43
C ASP A 189 -0.25 13.00 -16.90
N LEU A 190 -0.98 12.47 -15.92
CA LEU A 190 -2.13 13.11 -15.28
C LEU A 190 -1.80 13.68 -13.90
N ASP A 191 -0.56 14.13 -13.66
CA ASP A 191 -0.08 14.61 -12.35
C ASP A 191 -1.00 15.66 -11.69
N ARG A 192 -1.58 16.56 -12.50
CA ARG A 192 -2.54 17.59 -12.02
C ARG A 192 -3.78 17.01 -11.33
N ARG A 193 -4.15 15.76 -11.62
CA ARG A 193 -5.27 15.06 -10.98
C ARG A 193 -4.92 14.48 -9.61
N SER A 194 -3.63 14.37 -9.27
CA SER A 194 -3.17 13.78 -8.00
C SER A 194 -3.74 12.38 -7.74
N LEU A 195 -3.70 11.50 -8.75
CA LEU A 195 -4.32 10.17 -8.71
C LEU A 195 -3.88 9.32 -7.50
N GLY A 196 -2.61 9.41 -7.08
CA GLY A 196 -2.14 8.73 -5.86
C GLY A 196 -2.87 9.17 -4.59
N THR A 197 -3.19 10.46 -4.46
CA THR A 197 -4.03 10.95 -3.35
C THR A 197 -5.46 10.47 -3.51
N PHE A 198 -6.00 10.56 -4.72
CA PHE A 198 -7.37 10.15 -4.99
C PHE A 198 -7.61 8.68 -4.61
N MET A 199 -6.69 7.78 -4.96
CA MET A 199 -6.77 6.37 -4.58
C MET A 199 -6.82 6.19 -3.06
N ILE A 200 -5.96 6.88 -2.29
CA ILE A 200 -5.97 6.79 -0.82
C ILE A 200 -7.31 7.28 -0.26
N LEU A 201 -7.86 8.38 -0.78
CA LEU A 201 -9.16 8.90 -0.33
C LEU A 201 -10.30 7.92 -0.65
N ASP A 202 -10.26 7.26 -1.82
CA ASP A 202 -11.22 6.21 -2.16
C ASP A 202 -11.08 4.99 -1.24
N HIS A 203 -9.87 4.61 -0.85
CA HIS A 203 -9.65 3.53 0.12
C HIS A 203 -10.21 3.89 1.50
N VAL A 204 -10.02 5.12 1.96
CA VAL A 204 -10.67 5.59 3.20
C VAL A 204 -12.19 5.51 3.09
N ARG A 205 -12.78 5.96 1.96
CA ARG A 205 -14.23 5.86 1.73
C ARG A 205 -14.71 4.40 1.74
N ARG A 206 -13.98 3.49 1.09
CA ARG A 206 -14.30 2.05 1.06
C ARG A 206 -14.22 1.43 2.46
N THR A 207 -13.13 1.69 3.18
CA THR A 207 -12.96 1.24 4.56
C THR A 207 -14.06 1.76 5.47
N LYS A 208 -14.45 3.05 5.34
CA LYS A 208 -15.61 3.61 6.04
C LYS A 208 -16.89 2.84 5.73
N ALA A 209 -17.17 2.59 4.45
CA ALA A 209 -18.37 1.87 4.01
C ALA A 209 -18.42 0.42 4.48
N LEU A 210 -17.27 -0.23 4.68
CA LEU A 210 -17.16 -1.56 5.26
C LEU A 210 -17.27 -1.58 6.80
N GLY A 211 -17.33 -0.41 7.46
CA GLY A 211 -17.31 -0.32 8.92
C GLY A 211 -15.96 -0.69 9.54
N LEU A 212 -14.89 -0.75 8.74
CA LEU A 212 -13.55 -1.12 9.22
C LEU A 212 -12.81 0.12 9.76
N PRO A 213 -11.96 -0.03 10.77
CA PRO A 213 -11.30 1.12 11.40
C PRO A 213 -10.10 1.66 10.62
N HIS A 214 -9.38 0.85 9.83
CA HIS A 214 -8.04 1.22 9.36
C HIS A 214 -7.83 1.18 7.84
N VAL A 215 -7.03 2.13 7.32
CA VAL A 215 -6.36 2.01 6.02
C VAL A 215 -4.86 1.95 6.25
N TYR A 216 -4.23 0.83 5.90
CA TYR A 216 -2.80 0.63 6.05
C TYR A 216 -2.06 1.20 4.83
N LEU A 217 -1.30 2.27 5.05
CA LEU A 217 -0.37 2.84 4.07
C LEU A 217 1.06 2.31 4.27
N GLY A 218 1.25 1.50 5.32
CA GLY A 218 2.48 0.93 5.86
C GLY A 218 3.63 1.90 5.96
N TYR A 219 4.85 1.63 5.45
CA TYR A 219 6.01 2.39 5.94
C TYR A 219 6.01 3.87 5.53
N TRP A 220 5.87 4.76 6.48
CA TRP A 220 6.45 6.10 6.43
C TRP A 220 7.93 5.98 6.84
N VAL A 221 8.79 6.78 6.22
CA VAL A 221 10.23 6.74 6.50
C VAL A 221 10.68 8.16 6.82
N GLN A 222 11.04 8.40 8.09
CA GLN A 222 11.54 9.70 8.52
C GLN A 222 12.78 10.09 7.70
N GLY A 223 12.80 11.33 7.19
CA GLY A 223 13.87 11.84 6.33
C GLY A 223 13.74 11.47 4.84
N SER A 224 12.72 10.68 4.45
CA SER A 224 12.51 10.33 3.04
C SER A 224 11.43 11.19 2.38
N ARG A 225 11.85 12.13 1.53
CA ARG A 225 10.94 12.97 0.71
C ARG A 225 9.92 12.17 -0.09
N LYS A 226 10.28 10.94 -0.51
CA LYS A 226 9.39 10.05 -1.26
C LYS A 226 8.23 9.50 -0.40
N MET A 227 8.39 9.47 0.91
CA MET A 227 7.42 8.90 1.87
C MET A 227 6.69 9.95 2.71
N ASP A 228 7.17 11.21 2.73
CA ASP A 228 6.58 12.31 3.51
C ASP A 228 5.09 12.53 3.23
N TYR A 229 4.62 12.23 2.02
CA TYR A 229 3.21 12.43 1.67
C TYR A 229 2.24 11.63 2.56
N LYS A 230 2.66 10.53 3.20
CA LYS A 230 1.77 9.69 4.01
C LYS A 230 1.27 10.40 5.26
N THR A 231 2.09 11.29 5.86
CA THR A 231 1.73 11.98 7.10
C THR A 231 0.66 13.04 6.92
N ARG A 232 0.27 13.36 5.69
CA ARG A 232 -0.82 14.32 5.43
C ARG A 232 -2.22 13.73 5.62
N PHE A 233 -2.36 12.41 5.75
CA PHE A 233 -3.65 11.73 5.88
C PHE A 233 -4.01 11.52 7.35
N GLN A 234 -4.51 12.57 8.00
CA GLN A 234 -4.86 12.58 9.41
C GLN A 234 -6.37 12.37 9.67
N PRO A 235 -6.75 11.78 10.81
CA PRO A 235 -5.86 11.25 11.85
C PRO A 235 -5.28 9.88 11.47
N GLN A 236 -4.04 9.62 11.89
CA GLN A 236 -3.37 8.34 11.69
C GLN A 236 -2.68 7.85 12.97
N GLU A 237 -2.34 6.57 12.99
CA GLU A 237 -1.51 5.95 14.01
C GLU A 237 -0.18 5.48 13.42
N HIS A 238 0.84 5.54 14.25
CA HIS A 238 2.18 5.04 13.98
C HIS A 238 2.48 3.88 14.92
N LEU A 239 3.13 2.84 14.40
CA LEU A 239 3.57 1.73 15.23
C LEU A 239 4.87 2.07 15.97
N THR A 240 4.78 2.23 17.28
CA THR A 240 5.90 2.52 18.19
C THR A 240 6.26 1.29 19.03
N PRO A 241 7.34 1.32 19.84
CA PRO A 241 7.66 0.24 20.77
C PRO A 241 6.55 -0.04 21.80
N ARG A 242 5.64 0.92 22.05
CA ARG A 242 4.50 0.76 22.96
C ARG A 242 3.24 0.24 22.24
N GLY A 243 3.29 0.07 20.93
CA GLY A 243 2.16 -0.32 20.08
C GLY A 243 1.74 0.81 19.15
N TRP A 244 0.51 0.72 18.64
CA TRP A 244 -0.05 1.75 17.77
C TRP A 244 -0.43 2.99 18.60
N GLU A 245 0.15 4.13 18.27
CA GLU A 245 -0.11 5.40 18.92
C GLU A 245 -0.56 6.45 17.91
N ARG A 246 -1.50 7.31 18.30
CA ARG A 246 -1.95 8.42 17.45
C ARG A 246 -0.77 9.32 17.15
N PHE A 247 -0.56 9.61 15.87
CA PHE A 247 0.51 10.47 15.41
C PHE A 247 0.11 11.94 15.56
N ASP A 248 0.99 12.73 16.13
CA ASP A 248 0.85 14.18 16.19
C ASP A 248 1.79 14.85 15.18
N PRO A 249 1.28 15.49 14.12
CA PRO A 249 2.11 16.20 13.15
C PRO A 249 3.00 17.31 13.75
N SER A 250 2.66 17.89 14.91
CA SER A 250 3.53 18.89 15.57
C SER A 250 4.88 18.32 15.94
N SER A 251 4.92 17.03 16.31
CA SER A 251 6.13 16.41 16.86
C SER A 251 7.27 16.26 15.84
N LEU A 252 6.99 16.47 14.54
CA LEU A 252 8.03 16.49 13.50
C LEU A 252 8.80 17.82 13.43
N GLN A 253 8.31 18.88 14.07
CA GLN A 253 8.95 20.21 14.03
C GLN A 253 10.03 20.38 15.10
N ASP A 254 10.04 19.51 16.12
CA ASP A 254 10.92 19.61 17.29
C ASP A 254 12.21 18.78 17.19
N ASP A 255 12.46 18.11 16.04
CA ASP A 255 13.71 17.37 15.82
C ASP A 255 14.73 18.32 15.17
N PRO A 256 15.74 18.82 15.91
CA PRO A 256 16.78 19.65 15.32
C PRO A 256 17.50 18.78 14.29
N GLN A 257 17.50 19.21 13.04
CA GLN A 257 18.51 18.76 12.09
C GLN A 257 19.85 19.32 12.56
N ASP A 258 20.51 18.61 13.47
CA ASP A 258 21.94 18.76 13.76
C ASP A 258 22.76 18.20 12.59
#